data_AF-A0A521BX83-F1
#
_entry.id   AF-A0A521BX83-F1
#
_cell.length_a   1.000
_cell.length_b   1.000
_cell.length_c   1.000
_cell.angle_alpha   90.00
_cell.angle_beta   90.00
_cell.angle_gamma   90.00
#
_symmetry.space_group_name_H-M   'P 1'
#
loop_
_entity.id
_entity.type
_entity.pdbx_description
1 polymer ?
#
loop_
_entity_poly.entity_id
_entity_poly.type
_entity_poly.pdbx_seq_one_letter_code
_entity_poly.pdbx_strand_id
1 'polypeptide(L)'
;MSVKLSDIELIDLALEGNQGAYVDLINRHQRYVFTLALRFTKNREDAEEVAQDSFLKAFRSLTAFQRNSKFTTWLYSIVYTTAMSKLRKSRLDTDSLDDVLHPVYVENYSTEDTSRGLENKVQKEYINKAIERLLPDDGMIISLFYLAEQSLEEIAQVMNMPANTVKVKLHRARQRLKIQLEQLLKHEINELL
;
A
#
# COMPACT_ATOMS: atom_id res chain seq x y z
N MET A 1 22.38 -23.78 -4.06
CA MET A 1 21.24 -23.10 -4.67
C MET A 1 20.06 -23.25 -3.73
N SER A 2 19.65 -22.18 -3.03
CA SER A 2 18.42 -22.25 -2.23
C SER A 2 17.24 -22.06 -3.19
N VAL A 3 16.39 -23.08 -3.31
CA VAL A 3 15.17 -23.00 -4.11
C VAL A 3 14.24 -22.01 -3.42
N LYS A 4 13.91 -20.91 -4.10
CA LYS A 4 13.02 -19.89 -3.53
C LYS A 4 11.59 -20.41 -3.56
N LEU A 5 11.08 -20.79 -2.39
CA LEU A 5 9.70 -21.26 -2.21
C LEU A 5 8.69 -20.19 -2.64
N SER A 6 7.64 -20.63 -3.32
CA SER A 6 6.45 -19.84 -3.64
C SER A 6 5.67 -19.45 -2.39
N ASP A 7 4.77 -18.47 -2.51
CA ASP A 7 3.92 -18.06 -1.39
C ASP A 7 3.03 -19.22 -0.90
N ILE A 8 2.51 -20.02 -1.84
CA ILE A 8 1.66 -21.18 -1.54
C ILE A 8 2.43 -22.21 -0.72
N GLU A 9 3.67 -22.55 -1.11
CA GLU A 9 4.51 -23.50 -0.37
C GLU A 9 4.87 -22.98 1.03
N LEU A 10 5.18 -21.68 1.15
CA LEU A 10 5.43 -21.07 2.47
C LEU A 10 4.19 -21.09 3.35
N ILE A 11 3.00 -20.91 2.78
CA ILE A 11 1.74 -21.02 3.52
C ILE A 11 1.54 -22.44 4.01
N ASP A 12 1.76 -23.45 3.17
CA ASP A 12 1.62 -24.86 3.56
C ASP A 12 2.54 -25.21 4.74
N LEU A 13 3.82 -24.81 4.66
CA LEU A 13 4.77 -24.99 5.76
C LEU A 13 4.33 -24.23 7.02
N ALA A 14 3.83 -23.00 6.88
CA ALA A 14 3.35 -22.21 8.02
C ALA A 14 2.15 -22.87 8.71
N LEU A 15 1.24 -23.48 7.94
CA LEU A 15 0.09 -24.24 8.46
C LEU A 15 0.51 -25.54 9.15
N GLU A 16 1.62 -26.15 8.73
CA GLU A 16 2.26 -27.29 9.40
C GLU A 16 3.02 -26.90 10.69
N GLY A 17 3.03 -25.62 11.06
CA GLY A 17 3.66 -25.10 12.28
C GLY A 17 5.06 -24.54 12.08
N ASN A 18 5.57 -24.45 10.85
CA ASN A 18 6.85 -23.82 10.56
C ASN A 18 6.73 -22.28 10.64
N GLN A 19 7.04 -21.72 11.81
CA GLN A 19 7.01 -20.27 12.02
C GLN A 19 7.98 -19.51 11.10
N GLY A 20 9.11 -20.11 10.72
CA GLY A 20 10.07 -19.50 9.80
C GLY A 20 9.48 -19.24 8.42
N ALA A 21 8.64 -20.15 7.92
CA ALA A 21 7.95 -19.98 6.63
C ALA A 21 7.00 -18.77 6.64
N TYR A 22 6.37 -18.49 7.78
CA TYR A 22 5.54 -17.30 7.94
C TYR A 22 6.38 -16.01 7.99
N VAL A 23 7.52 -16.04 8.68
CA VAL A 23 8.48 -14.91 8.69
C VAL A 23 8.96 -14.59 7.27
N ASP A 24 9.20 -15.61 6.44
CA ASP A 24 9.57 -15.42 5.03
C ASP A 24 8.45 -14.76 4.20
N LEU A 25 7.18 -15.10 4.47
CA LEU A 25 6.03 -14.40 3.88
C LEU A 25 5.97 -12.93 4.31
N ILE A 26 6.17 -12.64 5.60
CA ILE A 26 6.23 -11.26 6.10
C ILE A 26 7.34 -10.50 5.39
N ASN A 27 8.56 -11.04 5.39
CA ASN A 27 9.72 -10.38 4.80
C ASN A 27 9.53 -10.06 3.31
N ARG A 28 8.83 -10.93 2.59
CA ARG A 28 8.51 -10.78 1.17
C ARG A 28 7.49 -9.65 0.91
N HIS A 29 6.50 -9.50 1.78
CA HIS A 29 5.33 -8.64 1.54
C HIS A 29 5.30 -7.36 2.38
N GLN A 30 6.13 -7.26 3.42
CA GLN A 30 6.12 -6.16 4.40
C GLN A 30 6.22 -4.78 3.78
N ARG A 31 7.05 -4.63 2.74
CA ARG A 31 7.24 -3.35 2.05
C ARG A 31 5.96 -2.86 1.39
N TYR A 32 5.25 -3.76 0.69
CA TYR A 32 3.99 -3.41 0.03
C TYR A 32 2.90 -3.17 1.05
N VAL A 33 2.79 -4.03 2.07
CA VAL A 33 1.83 -3.85 3.17
C VAL A 33 2.01 -2.50 3.85
N PHE A 34 3.25 -2.13 4.19
CA PHE A 34 3.56 -0.81 4.76
C PHE A 34 3.20 0.33 3.81
N THR A 35 3.55 0.22 2.52
CA THR A 35 3.23 1.24 1.51
C THR A 35 1.73 1.48 1.39
N LEU A 36 0.92 0.41 1.41
CA LEU A 36 -0.53 0.50 1.36
C LEU A 36 -1.10 1.11 2.65
N ALA A 37 -0.60 0.69 3.81
CA ALA A 37 -1.00 1.23 5.11
C ALA A 37 -0.75 2.74 5.21
N LEU A 38 0.42 3.20 4.74
CA LEU A 38 0.81 4.61 4.77
C LEU A 38 -0.15 5.52 3.98
N ARG A 39 -0.85 4.99 2.96
CA ARG A 39 -1.87 5.77 2.21
C ARG A 39 -3.06 6.19 3.07
N PHE A 40 -3.28 5.53 4.20
CA PHE A 40 -4.36 5.83 5.12
C PHE A 40 -3.89 6.62 6.34
N THR A 41 -2.76 6.22 6.92
CA THR A 41 -2.30 6.76 8.19
C THR A 41 -1.52 8.06 8.07
N LYS A 42 -0.88 8.30 6.91
CA LYS A 42 -0.04 9.46 6.61
C LYS A 42 1.16 9.68 7.55
N ASN A 43 1.37 8.83 8.54
CA ASN A 43 2.57 8.79 9.34
C ASN A 43 3.14 7.36 9.45
N ARG A 44 4.44 7.28 9.72
CA ARG A 44 5.18 6.02 9.71
C ARG A 44 4.78 5.09 10.86
N GLU A 45 4.72 5.62 12.08
CA GLU A 45 4.41 4.84 13.28
C GLU A 45 3.05 4.13 13.15
N ASP A 46 2.03 4.88 12.72
CA ASP A 46 0.72 4.30 12.52
C ASP A 46 0.67 3.29 11.38
N ALA A 47 1.46 3.50 10.32
CA ALA A 47 1.56 2.56 9.21
C ALA A 47 2.23 1.26 9.63
N GLU A 48 3.26 1.32 10.48
CA GLU A 48 3.90 0.14 11.07
C GLU A 48 2.92 -0.65 11.93
N GLU A 49 2.13 0.03 12.77
CA GLU A 49 1.08 -0.61 13.58
C GLU A 49 0.03 -1.31 12.68
N VAL A 50 -0.48 -0.62 11.65
CA VAL A 50 -1.44 -1.22 10.71
C VAL A 50 -0.84 -2.42 9.98
N ALA A 51 0.43 -2.34 9.57
CA ALA A 51 1.12 -3.44 8.90
C ALA A 51 1.25 -4.65 9.82
N GLN A 52 1.69 -4.42 11.06
CA GLN A 52 1.84 -5.46 12.08
C GLN A 52 0.50 -6.13 12.39
N ASP A 53 -0.55 -5.35 12.62
CA ASP A 53 -1.90 -5.84 12.85
C ASP A 53 -2.44 -6.65 11.67
N SER A 54 -2.14 -6.20 10.46
CA SER A 54 -2.56 -6.89 9.24
C SER A 54 -1.90 -8.25 9.10
N PHE A 55 -0.59 -8.34 9.37
CA PHE A 55 0.10 -9.63 9.41
C PHE A 55 -0.44 -10.52 10.54
N LEU A 56 -0.61 -10.00 11.76
CA LEU A 56 -1.15 -10.80 12.85
C LEU A 56 -2.55 -11.34 12.54
N LYS A 57 -3.42 -10.54 11.92
CA LYS A 57 -4.73 -10.98 11.43
C LYS A 57 -4.58 -12.04 10.35
N ALA A 58 -3.72 -11.81 9.35
CA ALA A 58 -3.45 -12.77 8.29
C ALA A 58 -2.92 -14.11 8.82
N PHE A 59 -2.06 -14.10 9.85
CA PHE A 59 -1.60 -15.32 10.51
C PHE A 59 -2.76 -16.09 11.16
N ARG A 60 -3.60 -15.38 11.92
CA ARG A 60 -4.77 -15.98 12.62
C ARG A 60 -5.81 -16.54 11.65
N SER A 61 -5.96 -15.93 10.48
CA SER A 61 -6.91 -16.37 9.45
C SER A 61 -6.28 -17.18 8.33
N LEU A 62 -5.00 -17.56 8.44
CA LEU A 62 -4.26 -18.24 7.37
C LEU A 62 -4.90 -19.58 6.99
N THR A 63 -5.44 -20.31 7.97
CA THR A 63 -6.19 -21.56 7.77
C THR A 63 -7.47 -21.38 6.96
N ALA A 64 -8.05 -20.18 6.95
CA ALA A 64 -9.25 -19.84 6.19
C ALA A 64 -8.95 -19.36 4.77
N PHE A 65 -7.67 -19.24 4.39
CA PHE A 65 -7.29 -18.83 3.04
C PHE A 65 -7.59 -19.96 2.03
N GLN A 66 -8.62 -19.76 1.22
CA GLN A 66 -9.16 -20.77 0.30
C GLN A 66 -8.38 -20.96 -1.01
N ARG A 67 -7.28 -20.22 -1.23
CA ARG A 67 -6.44 -20.29 -2.45
C ARG A 67 -7.17 -20.03 -3.77
N ASN A 68 -8.32 -19.35 -3.71
CA ASN A 68 -9.11 -18.94 -4.88
C ASN A 68 -8.64 -17.62 -5.51
N SER A 69 -7.65 -16.97 -4.89
CA SER A 69 -6.99 -15.74 -5.33
C SER A 69 -5.51 -15.81 -4.97
N LYS A 70 -4.71 -14.87 -5.46
CA LYS A 70 -3.32 -14.74 -5.00
C LYS A 70 -3.32 -14.43 -3.50
N PHE A 71 -2.34 -14.95 -2.77
CA PHE A 71 -2.14 -14.61 -1.36
C PHE A 71 -2.04 -13.10 -1.15
N THR A 72 -1.37 -12.39 -2.06
CA THR A 72 -1.26 -10.92 -2.02
C THR A 72 -2.61 -10.22 -2.10
N THR A 73 -3.51 -10.65 -2.98
CA THR A 73 -4.87 -10.11 -3.08
C THR A 73 -5.63 -10.29 -1.77
N TRP A 74 -5.56 -11.48 -1.18
CA TRP A 74 -6.19 -11.74 0.12
C TRP A 74 -5.56 -10.91 1.24
N LEU A 75 -4.22 -10.86 1.32
CA LEU A 75 -3.49 -10.05 2.31
C LEU A 75 -3.84 -8.56 2.21
N TYR A 76 -3.90 -8.01 1.00
CA TYR A 76 -4.22 -6.59 0.80
C TYR A 76 -5.65 -6.26 1.21
N SER A 77 -6.59 -7.21 1.13
CA SER A 77 -7.95 -7.02 1.68
C SER A 77 -7.94 -6.82 3.20
N ILE A 78 -7.05 -7.54 3.90
CA ILE A 78 -6.85 -7.42 5.36
C ILE A 78 -6.21 -6.06 5.68
N VAL A 79 -5.20 -5.66 4.90
CA VAL A 79 -4.56 -4.34 5.04
C VAL A 79 -5.57 -3.22 4.85
N TYR A 80 -6.33 -3.26 3.76
CA TYR A 80 -7.36 -2.26 3.46
C TYR A 80 -8.37 -2.13 4.60
N THR A 81 -8.91 -3.25 5.07
CA THR A 81 -9.91 -3.26 6.15
C THR A 81 -9.32 -2.75 7.47
N THR A 82 -8.08 -3.14 7.78
CA THR A 82 -7.38 -2.71 9.00
C THR A 82 -7.07 -1.21 8.97
N ALA A 83 -6.53 -0.72 7.85
CA ALA A 83 -6.22 0.69 7.64
C ALA A 83 -7.47 1.57 7.69
N MET A 84 -8.58 1.14 7.07
CA MET A 84 -9.85 1.85 7.10
C MET A 84 -10.44 1.92 8.51
N SER A 85 -10.32 0.83 9.28
CA SER A 85 -10.78 0.79 10.67
C SER A 85 -9.99 1.78 11.54
N LYS A 86 -8.66 1.85 11.36
CA LYS A 86 -7.81 2.81 12.08
C LYS A 86 -8.13 4.26 11.68
N LEU A 87 -8.27 4.54 10.38
CA LEU A 87 -8.65 5.87 9.89
C LEU A 87 -10.00 6.33 10.47
N ARG A 88 -10.98 5.44 10.57
CA ARG A 88 -12.28 5.77 11.19
C ARG A 88 -12.15 6.10 12.67
N LYS A 89 -11.30 5.38 13.40
CA LYS A 89 -11.05 5.62 14.83
C LYS A 89 -10.33 6.95 15.06
N SER A 90 -9.25 7.20 14.31
CA SER A 90 -8.49 8.45 14.38
C SER A 90 -9.38 9.68 14.14
N ARG A 91 -10.30 9.64 13.16
CA ARG A 91 -11.24 10.75 12.92
C ARG A 91 -12.14 11.07 14.12
N LEU A 92 -12.55 10.04 14.87
CA LEU A 92 -13.37 10.23 16.07
C LEU A 92 -12.54 10.84 17.22
N ASP A 93 -11.25 10.52 17.28
CA ASP A 93 -10.32 11.03 18.30
C ASP A 93 -9.85 12.47 17.97
N THR A 94 -9.67 12.82 16.67
CA THR A 94 -9.20 14.15 16.21
C THR A 94 -10.27 15.24 16.19
N ASP A 95 -11.57 14.91 16.30
CA ASP A 95 -12.59 15.92 16.63
C ASP A 95 -12.34 16.58 18.02
N SER A 96 -11.31 16.11 18.75
CA SER A 96 -10.82 16.72 20.00
C SER A 96 -9.44 17.41 19.91
N LEU A 97 -8.63 17.19 18.86
CA LEU A 97 -7.26 17.74 18.74
C LEU A 97 -6.85 17.86 17.24
N ASP A 98 -6.50 19.07 16.84
CA ASP A 98 -6.09 19.46 15.49
C ASP A 98 -4.61 19.08 15.28
N ASP A 99 -4.31 18.17 14.34
CA ASP A 99 -2.97 17.59 14.19
C ASP A 99 -2.30 17.99 12.86
N VAL A 100 -1.05 18.46 12.98
CA VAL A 100 -0.24 19.04 11.92
C VAL A 100 0.35 17.93 11.04
N LEU A 101 0.06 17.97 9.73
CA LEU A 101 0.57 17.01 8.74
C LEU A 101 2.09 17.16 8.56
N HIS A 102 2.87 16.19 9.07
CA HIS A 102 4.27 16.02 8.69
C HIS A 102 4.37 15.23 7.37
N PRO A 103 5.16 15.70 6.37
CA PRO A 103 5.43 14.92 5.17
C PRO A 103 6.22 13.67 5.55
N VAL A 104 5.67 12.48 5.30
CA VAL A 104 6.38 11.22 5.52
C VAL A 104 6.99 10.73 4.21
N TYR A 105 8.31 10.86 4.12
CA TYR A 105 9.07 10.32 3.01
C TYR A 105 9.01 8.79 3.04
N VAL A 106 8.42 8.19 2.01
CA VAL A 106 8.60 6.77 1.72
C VAL A 106 10.06 6.58 1.33
N GLU A 107 10.88 6.06 2.24
CA GLU A 107 12.27 5.73 1.95
C GLU A 107 12.32 4.73 0.79
N ASN A 108 12.76 5.23 -0.36
CA ASN A 108 12.97 4.45 -1.57
C ASN A 108 14.18 3.53 -1.38
N TYR A 109 13.98 2.37 -0.77
CA TYR A 109 14.94 1.26 -0.85
C TYR A 109 14.85 0.64 -2.25
N SER A 110 15.37 1.34 -3.26
CA SER A 110 15.58 0.81 -4.60
C SER A 110 16.92 0.09 -4.65
N THR A 111 16.90 -1.19 -5.00
CA THR A 111 18.06 -1.92 -5.49
C THR A 111 18.68 -1.15 -6.65
N GLU A 112 20.01 -1.12 -6.64
CA GLU A 112 20.95 -0.31 -7.43
C GLU A 112 20.62 -0.10 -8.92
N ASP A 113 20.69 1.15 -9.39
CA ASP A 113 21.22 1.48 -10.72
C ASP A 113 21.62 2.99 -10.80
N THR A 114 22.90 3.27 -11.06
CA THR A 114 23.63 4.44 -10.50
C THR A 114 23.88 5.61 -11.46
N SER A 115 23.03 5.84 -12.46
CA SER A 115 23.11 7.10 -13.24
C SER A 115 21.76 7.57 -13.81
N ARG A 116 20.89 6.63 -14.22
CA ARG A 116 19.44 6.88 -14.41
C ARG A 116 18.68 7.01 -13.09
N GLY A 117 19.35 6.82 -11.95
CA GLY A 117 18.74 6.75 -10.63
C GLY A 117 18.24 8.09 -10.09
N LEU A 118 18.87 9.22 -10.45
CA LEU A 118 18.50 10.54 -9.90
C LEU A 118 17.20 11.09 -10.50
N GLU A 119 17.09 11.15 -11.83
CA GLU A 119 15.86 11.58 -12.51
C GLU A 119 14.66 10.68 -12.14
N ASN A 120 14.88 9.36 -12.08
CA ASN A 120 13.86 8.41 -11.62
C ASN A 120 13.51 8.58 -10.14
N LYS A 121 14.45 8.98 -9.27
CA LYS A 121 14.17 9.25 -7.86
C LYS A 121 13.33 10.50 -7.69
N VAL A 122 13.68 11.60 -8.37
CA VAL A 122 12.91 12.85 -8.34
C VAL A 122 11.50 12.63 -8.87
N GLN A 123 11.37 11.94 -10.01
CA GLN A 123 10.05 11.60 -10.56
C GLN A 123 9.21 10.75 -9.60
N LYS A 124 9.80 9.72 -8.99
CA LYS A 124 9.11 8.88 -7.99
C LYS A 124 8.72 9.68 -6.75
N GLU A 125 9.54 10.62 -6.32
CA GLU A 125 9.24 11.50 -5.20
C GLU A 125 8.02 12.37 -5.49
N TYR A 126 7.96 13.01 -6.67
CA TYR A 126 6.78 13.78 -7.08
C TYR A 126 5.52 12.94 -7.17
N ILE A 127 5.62 11.72 -7.71
CA ILE A 127 4.49 10.79 -7.76
C ILE A 127 4.03 10.42 -6.34
N ASN A 128 4.95 10.11 -5.41
CA ASN A 128 4.59 9.79 -4.04
C ASN A 128 3.94 10.98 -3.32
N LYS A 129 4.52 12.19 -3.44
CA LYS A 129 3.94 13.43 -2.90
C LYS A 129 2.55 13.70 -3.47
N ALA A 130 2.35 13.48 -4.76
CA ALA A 130 1.05 13.66 -5.41
C ALA A 130 0.03 12.63 -4.90
N ILE A 131 0.44 11.37 -4.70
CA ILE A 131 -0.41 10.31 -4.12
C ILE A 131 -0.79 10.64 -2.67
N GLU A 132 0.13 11.18 -1.86
CA GLU A 132 -0.14 11.58 -0.46
C GLU A 132 -1.21 12.68 -0.34
N ARG A 133 -1.36 13.50 -1.39
CA ARG A 133 -2.41 14.54 -1.48
C ARG A 133 -3.76 13.99 -1.95
N LEU A 134 -3.84 12.73 -2.36
CA LEU A 134 -5.09 12.11 -2.74
C LEU A 134 -5.89 11.68 -1.50
N LEU A 135 -7.18 11.39 -1.73
CA LEU A 135 -7.97 10.67 -0.74
C LEU A 135 -7.37 9.26 -0.55
N PRO A 136 -7.40 8.69 0.67
CA PRO A 136 -6.77 7.40 0.97
C PRO A 136 -7.18 6.30 -0.01
N ASP A 137 -8.46 6.24 -0.36
CA ASP A 137 -9.03 5.30 -1.33
C ASP A 137 -8.49 5.46 -2.76
N ASP A 138 -8.24 6.70 -3.20
CA ASP A 138 -7.66 7.00 -4.51
C ASP A 138 -6.15 6.68 -4.51
N GLY A 139 -5.45 6.93 -3.39
CA GLY A 139 -4.06 6.50 -3.23
C GLY A 139 -3.92 4.98 -3.19
N MET A 140 -4.86 4.29 -2.54
CA MET A 140 -4.92 2.83 -2.45
C MET A 140 -5.14 2.21 -3.83
N ILE A 141 -6.14 2.67 -4.59
CA ILE A 141 -6.46 2.08 -5.90
C ILE A 141 -5.31 2.25 -6.91
N ILE A 142 -4.61 3.40 -6.86
CA ILE A 142 -3.43 3.66 -7.67
C ILE A 142 -2.27 2.75 -7.24
N SER A 143 -2.04 2.62 -5.94
CA SER A 143 -0.97 1.76 -5.40
C SER A 143 -1.20 0.29 -5.75
N LEU A 144 -2.42 -0.21 -5.61
CA LEU A 144 -2.75 -1.59 -5.97
C LEU A 144 -2.56 -1.86 -7.47
N PHE A 145 -2.98 -0.93 -8.34
CA PHE A 145 -2.88 -1.11 -9.78
C PHE A 145 -1.45 -0.99 -10.31
N TYR A 146 -0.72 0.04 -9.89
CA TYR A 146 0.59 0.37 -10.47
C TYR A 146 1.78 -0.17 -9.70
N LEU A 147 1.66 -0.33 -8.37
CA LEU A 147 2.77 -0.83 -7.54
C LEU A 147 2.61 -2.32 -7.24
N ALA A 148 1.40 -2.76 -6.93
CA ALA A 148 1.12 -4.16 -6.60
C ALA A 148 0.62 -5.01 -7.79
N GLU A 149 0.59 -4.41 -8.99
CA GLU A 149 0.21 -5.04 -10.27
C GLU A 149 -1.08 -5.87 -10.20
N GLN A 150 -2.05 -5.42 -9.39
CA GLN A 150 -3.33 -6.10 -9.24
C GLN A 150 -4.25 -5.82 -10.45
N SER A 151 -4.96 -6.85 -10.90
CA SER A 151 -6.01 -6.69 -11.91
C SER A 151 -7.21 -5.92 -11.34
N LEU A 152 -8.13 -5.45 -12.21
CA LEU A 152 -9.33 -4.75 -11.75
C LEU A 152 -10.21 -5.65 -10.87
N GLU A 153 -10.24 -6.95 -11.16
CA GLU A 153 -10.96 -7.98 -10.43
C GLU A 153 -10.30 -8.24 -9.07
N GLU A 154 -8.97 -8.28 -9.00
CA GLU A 154 -8.24 -8.43 -7.74
C GLU A 154 -8.43 -7.19 -6.85
N ILE A 155 -8.36 -5.99 -7.41
CA ILE A 155 -8.64 -4.74 -6.69
C ILE A 155 -10.09 -4.70 -6.19
N ALA A 156 -11.03 -5.20 -6.99
CA ALA A 156 -12.43 -5.32 -6.60
C ALA A 156 -12.61 -6.20 -5.35
N GLN A 157 -11.87 -7.30 -5.27
CA GLN A 157 -11.82 -8.16 -4.08
C GLN A 157 -11.19 -7.44 -2.89
N VAL A 158 -10.04 -6.78 -3.09
CA VAL A 158 -9.31 -6.07 -2.03
C VAL A 158 -10.16 -4.97 -1.39
N MET A 159 -10.78 -4.12 -2.21
CA MET A 159 -11.53 -2.96 -1.75
C MET A 159 -13.02 -3.26 -1.52
N ASN A 160 -13.45 -4.51 -1.69
CA ASN A 160 -14.83 -4.97 -1.58
C ASN A 160 -15.83 -4.12 -2.37
N MET A 161 -15.59 -3.96 -3.67
CA MET A 161 -16.46 -3.20 -4.58
C MET A 161 -16.53 -3.83 -5.98
N PRO A 162 -17.58 -3.58 -6.78
CA PRO A 162 -17.68 -4.17 -8.12
C PRO A 162 -16.53 -3.72 -9.05
N ALA A 163 -16.05 -4.61 -9.91
CA ALA A 163 -14.95 -4.32 -10.86
C ALA A 163 -15.24 -3.11 -11.78
N ASN A 164 -16.51 -2.92 -12.18
CA ASN A 164 -16.91 -1.72 -12.94
C ASN A 164 -16.73 -0.44 -12.13
N THR A 165 -17.02 -0.47 -10.83
CA THR A 165 -16.80 0.65 -9.91
C THR A 165 -15.31 0.90 -9.73
N VAL A 166 -14.48 -0.14 -9.59
CA VAL A 166 -13.02 -0.04 -9.56
C VAL A 166 -12.51 0.67 -10.82
N LYS A 167 -12.96 0.27 -12.01
CA LYS A 167 -12.54 0.87 -13.28
C LYS A 167 -12.83 2.38 -13.33
N VAL A 168 -14.03 2.78 -12.96
CA VAL A 168 -14.43 4.20 -12.94
C VAL A 168 -13.65 4.96 -11.86
N LYS A 169 -13.49 4.37 -10.67
CA LYS A 169 -12.73 4.98 -9.56
C LYS A 169 -11.27 5.15 -9.91
N LEU A 170 -10.63 4.16 -10.53
CA LEU A 170 -9.24 4.23 -11.00
C LEU A 170 -9.07 5.33 -12.05
N HIS A 171 -10.02 5.45 -12.99
CA HIS A 171 -9.99 6.54 -13.96
C HIS A 171 -10.05 7.91 -13.27
N ARG A 172 -10.96 8.10 -12.33
CA ARG A 172 -11.09 9.35 -11.56
C ARG A 172 -9.86 9.63 -10.70
N ALA A 173 -9.30 8.62 -10.05
CA ALA A 173 -8.08 8.71 -9.25
C ALA A 173 -6.89 9.17 -10.11
N ARG A 174 -6.75 8.66 -11.34
CA ARG A 174 -5.73 9.13 -12.30
C ARG A 174 -5.87 10.60 -12.66
N GLN A 175 -7.11 11.09 -12.87
CA GLN A 175 -7.33 12.51 -13.15
C GLN A 175 -6.96 13.38 -11.95
N ARG A 176 -7.31 12.95 -10.73
CA ARG A 176 -6.92 13.65 -9.50
C ARG A 176 -5.40 13.65 -9.29
N LEU A 177 -4.74 12.52 -9.55
CA LEU A 177 -3.28 12.42 -9.49
C LEU A 177 -2.62 13.40 -10.45
N LYS A 178 -3.12 13.48 -11.69
CA LYS A 178 -2.64 14.43 -12.70
C LYS A 178 -2.74 15.87 -12.20
N ILE A 179 -3.89 16.26 -11.63
CA ILE A 179 -4.09 17.61 -11.08
C ILE A 179 -3.08 17.90 -9.95
N GLN A 180 -2.86 16.95 -9.03
CA GLN A 180 -1.90 17.10 -7.95
C GLN A 180 -0.45 17.23 -8.45
N LEU A 181 -0.07 16.45 -9.45
CA LEU A 181 1.24 16.55 -10.10
C LEU A 181 1.44 17.90 -10.78
N GLU A 182 0.45 18.38 -11.54
CA GLU A 182 0.51 19.68 -12.20
C GLU A 182 0.67 20.83 -11.19
N GLN A 183 0.00 20.75 -10.04
CA GLN A 183 0.14 21.74 -8.97
C GLN A 183 1.53 21.71 -8.32
N LEU A 184 2.06 20.52 -8.03
CA LEU A 184 3.39 20.36 -7.45
C LEU A 184 4.48 20.90 -8.38
N LEU A 185 4.44 20.53 -9.66
CA LEU A 185 5.43 20.97 -10.65
C LEU A 185 5.35 22.48 -10.92
N LYS A 186 4.15 23.07 -10.95
CA LYS A 186 3.99 24.53 -11.08
C LYS A 186 4.60 25.28 -9.90
N HIS A 187 4.42 24.76 -8.69
CA HIS A 187 5.00 25.38 -7.49
C HIS A 187 6.53 25.37 -7.53
N GLU A 188 7.13 24.23 -7.89
CA GLU A 188 8.58 24.10 -8.04
C GLU A 188 9.14 25.03 -9.12
N ILE A 189 8.48 25.12 -10.29
CA ILE A 189 8.89 26.05 -11.35
C ILE A 189 8.88 27.50 -10.85
N ASN A 190 7.88 27.89 -10.07
CA ASN A 190 7.79 29.25 -9.50
C ASN A 190 8.85 29.52 -8.42
N GLU A 191 9.34 28.51 -7.70
CA GLU A 191 10.41 28.68 -6.71
C GLU A 191 11.82 28.73 -7.33
N LEU A 192 11.99 28.15 -8.53
CA LEU A 192 13.27 28.09 -9.24
C LEU A 192 13.52 29.30 -10.17
N LEU A 193 12.51 30.12 -10.44
CA LEU A 193 12.58 31.34 -11.26
C LEU A 193 12.65 32.60 -10.38
#